data_AF-A0A2M3ZHK3-F1
#
_entry.id   AF-A0A2M3ZHK3-F1
#
_cell.length_a   1.000
_cell.length_b   1.000
_cell.length_c   1.000
_cell.angle_alpha   90.00
_cell.angle_beta   90.00
_cell.angle_gamma   90.00
#
_symmetry.space_group_name_H-M   'P 1'
#
loop_
_entity.id
_entity.type
_entity.pdbx_description
1 polymer ?
#
loop_
_entity_poly.entity_id
_entity_poly.type
_entity_poly.pdbx_seq_one_letter_code
_entity_poly.pdbx_strand_id
1 'polypeptide(L)'
;KLTAVLRTVGLAQQQRGLHVTRNLCVAQVGKAAPTFEGIAVQNNDFKEIKLQDYKGKYLILFFYPMNFTFVCPTEITAFSDRILEFRAIDTEVVGVSVDSQYSHLAWTQQPRKDGGLGKINFPLLADLTKKISADYGVLLEDKGISLRGLFIIDRDGVVRQITINDLPVGRSVEETLRLIRAFQFVEKHGEVCPANWDPHSKPATIKPDPKESKEYFDKHAK
;
A
#
# COMPACT_ATOMS: atom_id res chain seq x y z
N LYS A 1 63.95 10.90 -50.00
CA LYS A 1 63.63 9.48 -50.30
C LYS A 1 62.73 8.96 -49.19
N LEU A 2 61.68 8.25 -49.56
CA LEU A 2 60.58 7.68 -48.78
C LEU A 2 60.97 7.15 -47.38
N THR A 3 60.05 7.13 -46.40
CA THR A 3 59.22 5.94 -46.03
C THR A 3 58.20 6.25 -44.90
N ALA A 4 56.97 5.74 -45.11
CA ALA A 4 55.79 5.43 -44.24
C ALA A 4 55.76 5.85 -42.75
N VAL A 5 54.72 6.55 -42.25
CA VAL A 5 53.37 6.06 -41.84
C VAL A 5 53.39 4.95 -40.80
N LEU A 6 53.00 5.26 -39.56
CA LEU A 6 52.13 4.40 -38.74
C LEU A 6 51.34 5.26 -37.74
N ARG A 7 50.01 5.21 -37.84
CA ARG A 7 49.05 5.79 -36.90
C ARG A 7 48.94 4.86 -35.68
N THR A 8 49.06 5.41 -34.48
CA THR A 8 48.67 4.71 -33.25
C THR A 8 47.48 5.44 -32.65
N VAL A 9 46.28 4.90 -32.87
CA VAL A 9 45.06 5.30 -32.15
C VAL A 9 45.02 4.46 -30.89
N GLY A 10 45.45 5.03 -29.76
CA GLY A 10 45.30 4.44 -28.44
C GLY A 10 43.94 4.80 -27.84
N LEU A 11 43.11 3.78 -27.59
CA LEU A 11 41.76 3.90 -27.03
C LEU A 11 41.77 4.63 -25.67
N ALA A 12 40.93 5.66 -25.54
CA ALA A 12 40.52 6.18 -24.24
C ALA A 12 39.68 5.11 -23.53
N GLN A 13 40.17 4.59 -22.41
CA GLN A 13 39.39 3.76 -21.50
C GLN A 13 38.28 4.61 -20.88
N GLN A 14 37.07 4.45 -21.40
CA GLN A 14 35.85 4.97 -20.80
C GLN A 14 35.61 4.22 -19.49
N GLN A 15 35.82 4.91 -18.36
CA GLN A 15 35.46 4.40 -17.04
C GLN A 15 33.96 4.10 -17.03
N ARG A 16 33.60 2.82 -17.07
CA ARG A 16 32.23 2.36 -16.85
C ARG A 16 31.89 2.66 -15.40
N GLY A 17 31.08 3.69 -15.17
CA GLY A 17 30.47 3.93 -13.87
C GLY A 17 29.73 2.67 -13.44
N LEU A 18 30.08 2.12 -12.27
CA LEU A 18 29.30 1.07 -11.64
C LEU A 18 27.89 1.60 -11.46
N HIS A 19 26.95 1.08 -12.25
CA HIS A 19 25.54 1.15 -11.89
C HIS A 19 25.40 0.38 -10.59
N VAL A 20 25.30 1.10 -9.48
CA VAL A 20 24.74 0.52 -8.26
C VAL A 20 23.30 0.19 -8.62
N THR A 21 23.05 -1.05 -9.03
CA THR A 21 21.71 -1.61 -9.05
C THR A 21 21.21 -1.49 -7.62
N ARG A 22 20.44 -0.43 -7.34
CA ARG A 22 19.63 -0.36 -6.13
C ARG A 22 18.87 -1.68 -6.11
N ASN A 23 19.13 -2.51 -5.10
CA ASN A 23 18.24 -3.60 -4.78
C ASN A 23 16.91 -2.94 -4.41
N LEU A 24 16.05 -2.74 -5.41
CA LEU A 24 14.68 -2.32 -5.25
C LEU A 24 13.98 -3.45 -4.49
N CYS A 25 13.93 -3.33 -3.16
CA CYS A 25 13.11 -4.19 -2.33
C CYS A 25 11.66 -3.77 -2.52
N VAL A 26 11.07 -4.15 -3.65
CA VAL A 26 9.67 -3.89 -3.95
C VAL A 26 8.81 -4.76 -3.03
N ALA A 27 7.74 -4.21 -2.47
CA ALA A 27 6.76 -4.95 -1.68
C ALA A 27 6.26 -6.21 -2.42
N GLN A 28 6.26 -7.35 -1.72
CA GLN A 28 5.84 -8.65 -2.26
C GLN A 28 4.92 -9.36 -1.28
N VAL A 29 3.84 -9.95 -1.79
CA VAL A 29 2.93 -10.78 -0.99
C VAL A 29 3.70 -11.98 -0.41
N GLY A 30 3.48 -12.25 0.87
CA GLY A 30 4.15 -13.31 1.63
C GLY A 30 5.57 -12.96 2.10
N LYS A 31 6.02 -11.71 1.90
CA LYS A 31 7.29 -11.19 2.42
C LYS A 31 7.05 -10.06 3.41
N ALA A 32 8.07 -9.77 4.22
CA ALA A 32 8.05 -8.62 5.10
C ALA A 32 7.81 -7.33 4.29
N ALA A 33 6.95 -6.46 4.80
CA ALA A 33 6.69 -5.15 4.21
C ALA A 33 7.97 -4.29 4.25
N PRO A 34 8.28 -3.53 3.18
CA PRO A 34 9.38 -2.57 3.22
C PRO A 34 9.19 -1.60 4.39
N THR A 35 10.26 -1.36 5.14
CA THR A 35 10.20 -0.44 6.30
C THR A 35 9.93 0.99 5.84
N PHE A 36 9.08 1.71 6.56
CA PHE A 36 8.90 3.15 6.39
C PHE A 36 8.98 3.87 7.74
N GLU A 37 9.42 5.12 7.68
CA GLU A 37 9.38 6.09 8.77
C GLU A 37 9.23 7.50 8.17
N GLY A 38 8.59 8.41 8.91
CA GLY A 38 8.44 9.79 8.47
C GLY A 38 7.43 10.58 9.29
N ILE A 39 7.27 11.85 8.92
CA ILE A 39 6.32 12.75 9.57
C ILE A 39 4.95 12.58 8.94
N ALA A 40 3.95 12.33 9.78
CA ALA A 40 2.55 12.30 9.42
C ALA A 40 1.76 13.41 10.11
N VAL A 41 0.64 13.81 9.50
CA VAL A 41 -0.37 14.64 10.15
C VAL A 41 -1.37 13.74 10.84
N GLN A 42 -1.55 13.93 12.15
CA GLN A 42 -2.56 13.23 12.95
C GLN A 42 -3.16 14.19 13.97
N ASN A 43 -4.49 14.27 14.04
CA ASN A 43 -5.19 15.17 14.98
C ASN A 43 -4.74 16.65 14.89
N ASN A 44 -4.51 17.15 13.66
CA ASN A 44 -3.99 18.49 13.38
C ASN A 44 -2.59 18.79 13.93
N ASP A 45 -1.81 17.76 14.26
CA ASP A 45 -0.42 17.89 14.71
C ASP A 45 0.53 17.05 13.85
N PHE A 46 1.82 17.37 13.90
CA PHE A 46 2.88 16.61 13.25
C PHE A 46 3.41 15.55 14.19
N LYS A 47 3.42 14.30 13.71
CA LYS A 47 3.89 13.15 14.47
C LYS A 47 4.78 12.27 13.62
N GLU A 48 5.91 11.87 14.18
CA GLU A 48 6.74 10.84 13.57
C GLU A 48 6.08 9.47 13.75
N ILE A 49 5.95 8.72 12.66
CA ILE A 49 5.43 7.35 12.66
C ILE A 49 6.37 6.45 11.86
N LYS A 50 6.38 5.16 12.20
CA LYS A 50 7.11 4.11 11.49
C LYS A 50 6.31 2.82 11.44
N LEU A 51 6.63 1.95 10.48
CA LEU A 51 5.97 0.64 10.31
C LEU A 51 5.92 -0.16 11.62
N GLN A 52 6.99 -0.10 12.42
CA GLN A 52 7.13 -0.82 13.68
C GLN A 52 6.09 -0.42 14.74
N ASP A 53 5.53 0.79 14.67
CA ASP A 53 4.50 1.28 15.61
C ASP A 53 3.17 0.51 15.48
N TYR A 54 3.00 -0.22 14.37
CA TYR A 54 1.80 -1.00 14.04
C TYR A 54 1.98 -2.50 14.31
N LYS A 55 3.13 -2.94 14.83
CA LYS A 55 3.37 -4.35 15.15
C LYS A 55 2.30 -4.91 16.08
N GLY A 56 1.83 -6.13 15.80
CA GLY A 56 0.76 -6.77 16.55
C GLY A 56 -0.65 -6.43 16.07
N LYS A 57 -0.80 -5.46 15.17
CA LYS A 57 -2.06 -5.10 14.51
C LYS A 57 -1.98 -5.34 13.01
N TYR A 58 -3.12 -5.50 12.38
CA TYR A 58 -3.19 -5.35 10.92
C TYR A 58 -3.00 -3.87 10.56
N LEU A 59 -2.37 -3.62 9.42
CA LEU A 59 -2.18 -2.27 8.88
C LEU A 59 -2.63 -2.23 7.42
N ILE A 60 -3.51 -1.28 7.12
CA ILE A 60 -3.76 -0.82 5.76
C ILE A 60 -2.83 0.36 5.50
N LEU A 61 -1.86 0.17 4.61
CA LEU A 61 -1.06 1.26 4.07
C LEU A 61 -1.53 1.56 2.65
N PHE A 62 -2.09 2.75 2.41
CA PHE A 62 -2.58 3.11 1.09
C PHE A 62 -1.97 4.41 0.58
N PHE A 63 -1.51 4.37 -0.66
CA PHE A 63 -0.97 5.49 -1.40
C PHE A 63 -2.06 6.16 -2.21
N TYR A 64 -1.98 7.47 -2.33
CA TYR A 64 -2.82 8.24 -3.24
C TYR A 64 -1.97 9.29 -3.99
N PRO A 65 -2.35 9.64 -5.24
CA PRO A 65 -1.48 10.43 -6.11
C PRO A 65 -1.04 11.79 -5.57
N MET A 66 -2.00 12.62 -5.13
CA MET A 66 -1.72 14.02 -4.78
C MET A 66 -2.87 14.63 -3.96
N ASN A 67 -2.52 15.53 -3.03
CA ASN A 67 -3.47 16.40 -2.33
C ASN A 67 -4.21 17.35 -3.30
N PHE A 68 -5.37 17.86 -2.89
CA PHE A 68 -6.17 18.85 -3.64
C PHE A 68 -6.59 18.40 -5.06
N THR A 69 -6.74 17.09 -5.27
CA THR A 69 -7.25 16.50 -6.51
C THR A 69 -8.64 15.85 -6.31
N PHE A 70 -9.10 15.05 -7.28
CA PHE A 70 -10.52 14.69 -7.39
C PHE A 70 -10.92 13.40 -6.64
N VAL A 71 -10.28 12.26 -6.96
CA VAL A 71 -10.65 10.94 -6.38
C VAL A 71 -9.97 10.73 -5.02
N CYS A 72 -8.79 11.30 -4.80
CA CYS A 72 -8.04 11.15 -3.55
C CYS A 72 -8.85 11.53 -2.29
N PRO A 73 -9.55 12.68 -2.21
CA PRO A 73 -10.32 13.03 -1.02
C PRO A 73 -11.48 12.08 -0.76
N THR A 74 -12.08 11.48 -1.80
CA THR A 74 -13.19 10.53 -1.63
C THR A 74 -12.72 9.24 -0.98
N GLU A 75 -11.53 8.74 -1.35
CA GLU A 75 -10.94 7.54 -0.73
C GLU A 75 -10.56 7.80 0.74
N ILE A 76 -9.85 8.90 1.00
CA ILE A 76 -9.37 9.24 2.35
C ILE A 76 -10.55 9.44 3.31
N THR A 77 -11.57 10.17 2.89
CA THR A 77 -12.77 10.41 3.71
C THR A 77 -13.58 9.13 3.93
N ALA A 78 -13.74 8.27 2.91
CA ALA A 78 -14.45 7.00 3.05
C ALA A 78 -13.79 6.05 4.07
N PHE A 79 -12.46 5.92 4.06
CA PHE A 79 -11.75 5.18 5.11
C PHE A 79 -11.89 5.85 6.48
N SER A 80 -11.88 7.19 6.53
CA SER A 80 -11.87 7.94 7.80
C SER A 80 -13.21 7.84 8.51
N ASP A 81 -14.30 7.88 7.75
CA ASP A 81 -15.67 7.79 8.26
C ASP A 81 -15.96 6.38 8.79
N ARG A 82 -15.29 5.36 8.25
CA ARG A 82 -15.44 3.95 8.63
C ARG A 82 -14.29 3.40 9.48
N ILE A 83 -13.43 4.27 10.01
CA ILE A 83 -12.22 3.86 10.77
C ILE A 83 -12.54 2.95 11.95
N LEU A 84 -13.72 3.11 12.57
CA LEU A 84 -14.13 2.32 13.73
C LEU A 84 -14.38 0.84 13.36
N GLU A 85 -14.81 0.56 12.13
CA GLU A 85 -14.98 -0.83 11.66
C GLU A 85 -13.64 -1.55 11.56
N PHE A 86 -12.59 -0.86 11.11
CA PHE A 86 -11.22 -1.39 11.06
C PHE A 86 -10.66 -1.59 12.46
N ARG A 87 -10.80 -0.60 13.34
CA ARG A 87 -10.31 -0.71 14.73
C ARG A 87 -11.03 -1.79 15.53
N ALA A 88 -12.31 -2.04 15.26
CA ALA A 88 -13.07 -3.11 15.89
C ALA A 88 -12.52 -4.52 15.55
N ILE A 89 -11.81 -4.66 14.43
CA ILE A 89 -11.10 -5.88 14.03
C ILE A 89 -9.57 -5.71 14.12
N ASP A 90 -9.10 -4.87 15.05
CA ASP A 90 -7.69 -4.71 15.39
C ASP A 90 -6.79 -4.33 14.18
N THR A 91 -7.32 -3.44 13.35
CA THR A 91 -6.68 -2.92 12.14
C THR A 91 -6.57 -1.40 12.18
N GLU A 92 -5.40 -0.86 11.83
CA GLU A 92 -5.16 0.57 11.64
C GLU A 92 -5.03 0.91 10.15
N VAL A 93 -5.14 2.21 9.84
CA VAL A 93 -5.04 2.76 8.48
C VAL A 93 -3.99 3.87 8.47
N VAL A 94 -3.20 3.95 7.39
CA VAL A 94 -2.31 5.07 7.10
C VAL A 94 -2.45 5.44 5.62
N GLY A 95 -2.73 6.72 5.36
CA GLY A 95 -2.68 7.29 4.02
C GLY A 95 -1.29 7.86 3.73
N VAL A 96 -0.79 7.68 2.50
CA VAL A 96 0.55 8.13 2.09
C VAL A 96 0.46 8.86 0.76
N SER A 97 1.19 9.96 0.63
CA SER A 97 1.46 10.56 -0.68
C SER A 97 2.82 11.26 -0.69
N VAL A 98 3.22 11.74 -1.85
CA VAL A 98 4.49 12.47 -2.04
C VAL A 98 4.42 13.94 -1.59
N ASP A 99 3.26 14.40 -1.11
CA ASP A 99 3.06 15.74 -0.57
C ASP A 99 3.76 15.93 0.79
N SER A 100 4.00 17.19 1.16
CA SER A 100 4.55 17.52 2.49
C SER A 100 3.50 17.44 3.60
N GLN A 101 3.94 17.29 4.84
CA GLN A 101 3.09 17.36 6.03
C GLN A 101 2.34 18.71 6.14
N TYR A 102 2.93 19.80 5.64
CA TYR A 102 2.26 21.11 5.60
C TYR A 102 1.09 21.11 4.61
N SER A 103 1.27 20.49 3.43
CA SER A 103 0.20 20.29 2.44
C SER A 103 -0.93 19.44 3.03
N HIS A 104 -0.59 18.36 3.73
CA HIS A 104 -1.58 17.53 4.45
C HIS A 104 -2.38 18.33 5.48
N LEU A 105 -1.71 19.10 6.33
CA LEU A 105 -2.36 19.89 7.39
C LEU A 105 -3.30 20.95 6.81
N ALA A 106 -2.87 21.64 5.74
CA ALA A 106 -3.73 22.60 5.05
C ALA A 106 -4.98 21.91 4.46
N TRP A 107 -4.81 20.71 3.89
CA TRP A 107 -5.91 19.98 3.26
C TRP A 107 -6.93 19.42 4.28
N THR A 108 -6.47 19.03 5.47
CA THR A 108 -7.37 18.63 6.58
C THR A 108 -8.14 19.81 7.18
N GLN A 109 -7.63 21.03 7.05
CA GLN A 109 -8.32 22.25 7.47
C GLN A 109 -9.37 22.72 6.45
N GLN A 110 -9.23 22.34 5.18
CA GLN A 110 -10.20 22.70 4.14
C GLN A 110 -11.52 21.90 4.29
N PRO A 111 -12.69 22.56 4.18
CA PRO A 111 -13.98 21.87 4.24
C PRO A 111 -14.20 20.87 3.10
N ARG A 112 -14.87 19.74 3.40
CA ARG A 112 -15.18 18.70 2.39
C ARG A 112 -15.98 19.22 1.20
N LYS A 113 -16.91 20.15 1.43
CA LYS A 113 -17.73 20.79 0.38
C LYS A 113 -16.89 21.53 -0.67
N ASP A 114 -15.67 21.96 -0.29
CA ASP A 114 -14.75 22.69 -1.14
C ASP A 114 -13.62 21.77 -1.67
N GLY A 115 -13.78 20.44 -1.58
CA GLY A 115 -12.76 19.46 -2.00
C GLY A 115 -11.66 19.21 -0.96
N GLY A 116 -11.83 19.70 0.27
CA GLY A 116 -10.96 19.40 1.40
C GLY A 116 -11.26 18.04 2.06
N LEU A 117 -10.51 17.71 3.11
CA LEU A 117 -10.71 16.48 3.87
C LEU A 117 -11.56 16.67 5.12
N GLY A 118 -11.53 17.86 5.72
CA GLY A 118 -11.99 18.08 7.08
C GLY A 118 -11.27 17.18 8.09
N LYS A 119 -11.96 16.82 9.19
CA LYS A 119 -11.40 15.93 10.21
C LYS A 119 -11.16 14.53 9.64
N ILE A 120 -9.90 14.08 9.71
CA ILE A 120 -9.46 12.72 9.37
C ILE A 120 -9.03 11.97 10.64
N ASN A 121 -9.42 10.70 10.73
CA ASN A 121 -9.31 9.88 11.94
C ASN A 121 -8.10 8.91 11.94
N PHE A 122 -7.20 9.06 10.98
CA PHE A 122 -5.98 8.27 10.84
C PHE A 122 -4.82 9.14 10.28
N PRO A 123 -3.55 8.72 10.41
CA PRO A 123 -2.41 9.52 9.97
C PRO A 123 -2.29 9.66 8.44
N LEU A 124 -1.91 10.85 7.98
CA LEU A 124 -1.46 11.10 6.60
C LEU A 124 0.05 11.31 6.56
N LEU A 125 0.78 10.32 6.06
CA LEU A 125 2.25 10.28 5.99
C LEU A 125 2.78 11.01 4.76
N ALA A 126 3.74 11.91 4.99
CA ALA A 126 4.46 12.63 3.95
C ALA A 126 5.66 11.83 3.44
N ASP A 127 5.63 11.42 2.17
CA ASP A 127 6.73 10.76 1.46
C ASP A 127 7.42 11.73 0.48
N LEU A 128 7.91 12.86 1.00
CA LEU A 128 8.46 13.94 0.19
C LEU A 128 9.66 13.48 -0.68
N THR A 129 10.45 12.54 -0.14
CA THR A 129 11.61 11.93 -0.82
C THR A 129 11.23 10.89 -1.88
N LYS A 130 9.96 10.45 -1.91
CA LYS A 130 9.41 9.42 -2.81
C LYS A 130 9.97 8.02 -2.57
N LYS A 131 10.80 7.86 -1.53
CA LYS A 131 11.45 6.60 -1.20
C LYS A 131 10.44 5.55 -0.80
N ILE A 132 9.43 5.92 0.00
CA ILE A 132 8.42 4.97 0.48
C ILE A 132 7.59 4.49 -0.72
N SER A 133 7.17 5.40 -1.59
CA SER A 133 6.42 5.08 -2.81
C SER A 133 7.22 4.19 -3.77
N ALA A 134 8.54 4.41 -3.89
CA ALA A 134 9.44 3.57 -4.69
C ALA A 134 9.64 2.17 -4.08
N ASP A 135 9.87 2.08 -2.76
CA ASP A 135 10.04 0.80 -2.05
C ASP A 135 8.77 -0.05 -2.09
N TYR A 136 7.59 0.58 -2.12
CA TYR A 136 6.32 -0.11 -2.31
C TYR A 136 5.96 -0.34 -3.79
N GLY A 137 6.79 0.10 -4.74
CA GLY A 137 6.62 -0.15 -6.17
C GLY A 137 5.44 0.59 -6.82
N VAL A 138 5.01 1.71 -6.23
CA VAL A 138 3.84 2.47 -6.69
C VAL A 138 4.19 3.85 -7.24
N LEU A 139 5.46 4.26 -7.19
CA LEU A 139 5.92 5.53 -7.75
C LEU A 139 5.92 5.51 -9.29
N LEU A 140 5.26 6.48 -9.90
CA LEU A 140 5.41 6.82 -11.31
C LEU A 140 6.56 7.82 -11.46
N GLU A 141 7.74 7.31 -11.76
CA GLU A 141 8.99 8.11 -11.87
C GLU A 141 8.87 9.28 -12.85
N ASP A 142 8.15 9.09 -13.96
CA ASP A 142 7.93 10.11 -14.99
C ASP A 142 7.01 11.26 -14.54
N LYS A 143 6.14 11.01 -13.55
CA LYS A 143 5.16 11.97 -13.03
C LYS A 143 5.50 12.48 -11.64
N GLY A 144 6.38 11.81 -10.91
CA GLY A 144 6.76 12.14 -9.53
C GLY A 144 5.63 11.96 -8.52
N ILE A 145 4.65 11.10 -8.80
CA ILE A 145 3.49 10.80 -7.93
C ILE A 145 3.29 9.29 -7.81
N SER A 146 2.49 8.84 -6.83
CA SER A 146 2.15 7.42 -6.70
C SER A 146 0.88 7.04 -7.47
N LEU A 147 0.81 5.77 -7.88
CA LEU A 147 -0.45 5.10 -8.22
C LEU A 147 -1.31 4.90 -6.97
N ARG A 148 -2.56 4.47 -7.17
CA ARG A 148 -3.48 4.13 -6.08
C ARG A 148 -3.19 2.73 -5.53
N GLY A 149 -2.03 2.58 -4.90
CA GLY A 149 -1.62 1.33 -4.25
C GLY A 149 -2.18 1.18 -2.83
N LEU A 150 -2.69 0.01 -2.48
CA LEU A 150 -3.15 -0.35 -1.14
C LEU A 150 -2.51 -1.68 -0.74
N PHE A 151 -1.98 -1.74 0.47
CA PHE A 151 -1.30 -2.89 1.03
C PHE A 151 -1.97 -3.29 2.33
N ILE A 152 -2.35 -4.55 2.46
CA ILE A 152 -2.76 -5.15 3.73
C ILE A 152 -1.54 -5.86 4.31
N ILE A 153 -1.09 -5.39 5.47
CA ILE A 153 0.06 -5.90 6.20
C ILE A 153 -0.47 -6.54 7.49
N ASP A 154 -0.04 -7.77 7.78
CA ASP A 154 -0.49 -8.49 8.99
C ASP A 154 0.27 -8.06 10.25
N ARG A 155 -0.07 -8.70 11.36
CA ARG A 155 0.48 -8.44 12.71
C ARG A 155 1.98 -8.68 12.82
N ASP A 156 2.53 -9.53 11.96
CA ASP A 156 3.95 -9.88 11.89
C ASP A 156 4.72 -8.99 10.90
N GLY A 157 4.03 -8.03 10.27
CA GLY A 157 4.62 -7.13 9.30
C GLY A 157 4.78 -7.74 7.91
N VAL A 158 4.05 -8.82 7.59
CA VAL A 158 4.08 -9.48 6.27
C VAL A 158 2.97 -8.93 5.38
N VAL A 159 3.30 -8.63 4.13
CA VAL A 159 2.31 -8.18 3.13
C VAL A 159 1.43 -9.36 2.74
N ARG A 160 0.13 -9.23 2.94
CA ARG A 160 -0.88 -10.27 2.60
C ARG A 160 -1.61 -9.97 1.31
N GLN A 161 -1.75 -8.70 0.96
CA GLN A 161 -2.51 -8.28 -0.21
C GLN A 161 -1.96 -6.97 -0.78
N ILE A 162 -2.00 -6.86 -2.10
CA ILE A 162 -1.64 -5.65 -2.85
C ILE A 162 -2.75 -5.36 -3.86
N THR A 163 -3.35 -4.18 -3.79
CA THR A 163 -4.29 -3.64 -4.79
C THR A 163 -3.68 -2.40 -5.41
N ILE A 164 -3.52 -2.35 -6.74
CA ILE A 164 -3.02 -1.16 -7.44
C ILE A 164 -4.02 -0.79 -8.53
N ASN A 165 -4.65 0.38 -8.36
CA ASN A 165 -5.48 0.97 -9.40
C ASN A 165 -4.69 2.03 -10.18
N ASP A 166 -5.02 2.18 -11.46
CA ASP A 166 -4.65 3.36 -12.22
C ASP A 166 -5.33 4.62 -11.66
N LEU A 167 -4.84 5.79 -12.05
CA LEU A 167 -5.23 7.09 -11.52
C LEU A 167 -6.75 7.40 -11.57
N PRO A 168 -7.54 7.03 -12.59
CA PRO A 168 -8.94 7.48 -12.68
C PRO A 168 -9.93 6.66 -11.85
N VAL A 169 -9.53 5.51 -11.27
CA VAL A 169 -10.47 4.58 -10.61
C VAL A 169 -10.17 4.43 -9.12
N GLY A 170 -11.12 4.86 -8.27
CA GLY A 170 -11.03 4.71 -6.81
C GLY A 170 -11.16 3.26 -6.31
N ARG A 171 -10.69 3.00 -5.09
CA ARG A 171 -10.76 1.70 -4.41
C ARG A 171 -12.05 1.54 -3.59
N SER A 172 -12.30 0.30 -3.16
CA SER A 172 -13.45 -0.07 -2.33
C SER A 172 -13.06 -0.32 -0.86
N VAL A 173 -13.69 0.41 0.05
CA VAL A 173 -13.55 0.20 1.50
C VAL A 173 -14.17 -1.14 1.92
N GLU A 174 -15.29 -1.54 1.30
CA GLU A 174 -15.95 -2.81 1.59
C GLU A 174 -15.07 -4.02 1.25
N GLU A 175 -14.44 -3.98 0.07
CA GLU A 175 -13.55 -5.08 -0.34
C GLU A 175 -12.32 -5.17 0.57
N THR A 176 -11.81 -4.01 1.01
CA THR A 176 -10.71 -3.96 1.97
C THR A 176 -11.10 -4.62 3.30
N LEU A 177 -12.30 -4.30 3.83
CA LEU A 177 -12.83 -4.94 5.05
C LEU A 177 -13.05 -6.44 4.87
N ARG A 178 -13.61 -6.86 3.73
CA ARG A 178 -13.84 -8.27 3.41
C ARG A 178 -12.52 -9.06 3.40
N LEU A 179 -11.47 -8.52 2.77
CA LEU A 179 -10.15 -9.14 2.69
C LEU A 179 -9.50 -9.28 4.07
N ILE A 180 -9.54 -8.24 4.92
CA ILE A 180 -8.97 -8.33 6.27
C ILE A 180 -9.67 -9.41 7.08
N ARG A 181 -11.01 -9.43 7.06
CA ARG A 181 -11.79 -10.45 7.76
C ARG A 181 -11.49 -11.85 7.24
N ALA A 182 -11.25 -12.01 5.94
CA ALA A 182 -10.86 -13.29 5.36
C ALA A 182 -9.48 -13.74 5.88
N PHE A 183 -8.46 -12.88 5.88
CA PHE A 183 -7.14 -13.25 6.40
C PHE A 183 -7.18 -13.60 7.89
N GLN A 184 -7.88 -12.80 8.70
CA GLN A 184 -8.06 -13.07 10.12
C GLN A 184 -8.82 -14.38 10.38
N PHE A 185 -9.79 -14.72 9.52
CA PHE A 185 -10.50 -15.99 9.59
C PHE A 185 -9.56 -17.17 9.32
N VAL A 186 -8.79 -17.11 8.23
CA VAL A 186 -7.82 -18.16 7.86
C VAL A 186 -6.79 -18.37 8.98
N GLU A 187 -6.28 -17.29 9.56
CA GLU A 187 -5.32 -17.36 10.68
C GLU A 187 -5.88 -18.02 11.93
N LYS A 188 -7.16 -17.76 12.23
CA LYS A 188 -7.83 -18.30 13.42
C LYS A 188 -8.27 -19.75 13.25
N HIS A 189 -8.70 -20.13 12.04
CA HIS A 189 -9.42 -21.39 11.82
C HIS A 189 -8.61 -22.42 11.02
N GLY A 190 -7.59 -22.02 10.26
CA GLY A 190 -6.80 -22.92 9.42
C GLY A 190 -7.53 -23.44 8.17
N GLU A 191 -8.77 -22.99 7.94
CA GLU A 191 -9.53 -23.23 6.71
C GLU A 191 -9.28 -22.11 5.70
N VAL A 192 -9.61 -22.33 4.43
CA VAL A 192 -9.47 -21.34 3.36
C VAL A 192 -10.81 -20.75 2.93
N CYS A 193 -10.77 -19.47 2.53
CA CYS A 193 -11.93 -18.73 2.06
C CYS A 193 -12.07 -18.87 0.52
N PRO A 194 -13.21 -19.35 -0.01
CA PRO A 194 -13.46 -19.43 -1.45
C PRO A 194 -13.65 -18.04 -2.10
N ALA A 195 -13.80 -18.04 -3.43
CA ALA A 195 -14.15 -16.84 -4.18
C ALA A 195 -15.46 -16.22 -3.66
N ASN A 196 -15.50 -14.88 -3.59
CA ASN A 196 -16.64 -14.12 -3.07
C ASN A 196 -17.03 -14.49 -1.62
N TRP A 197 -16.11 -15.05 -0.83
CA TRP A 197 -16.35 -15.31 0.58
C TRP A 197 -16.79 -14.03 1.30
N ASP A 198 -17.94 -14.11 1.94
CA ASP A 198 -18.57 -13.01 2.66
C ASP A 198 -18.70 -13.39 4.14
N PRO A 199 -18.11 -12.60 5.06
CA PRO A 199 -18.20 -12.85 6.49
C PRO A 199 -19.63 -12.73 7.05
N HIS A 200 -20.57 -12.12 6.33
CA HIS A 200 -21.94 -11.89 6.80
C HIS A 200 -22.93 -12.99 6.41
N SER A 201 -22.64 -13.80 5.39
CA SER A 201 -23.58 -14.79 4.84
C SER A 201 -23.09 -16.23 5.02
N LYS A 202 -23.33 -16.82 6.21
CA LYS A 202 -22.98 -18.21 6.58
C LYS A 202 -21.71 -18.71 5.84
N PRO A 203 -20.53 -18.18 6.19
CA PRO A 203 -19.34 -18.25 5.36
C PRO A 203 -18.97 -19.70 5.06
N ALA A 204 -19.23 -20.16 3.84
CA ALA A 204 -18.78 -21.47 3.40
C ALA A 204 -17.25 -21.41 3.21
N THR A 205 -16.55 -22.36 3.81
CA THR A 205 -15.08 -22.44 3.87
C THR A 205 -14.62 -23.84 3.49
N ILE A 206 -13.33 -23.98 3.18
CA ILE A 206 -12.77 -25.24 2.71
C ILE A 206 -11.62 -25.65 3.64
N LYS A 207 -11.68 -26.88 4.16
CA LYS A 207 -10.52 -27.49 4.84
C LYS A 207 -9.46 -27.81 3.78
N PRO A 208 -8.21 -27.33 3.90
CA PRO A 208 -7.18 -27.48 2.86
C PRO A 208 -6.55 -28.88 2.87
N ASP A 209 -7.38 -29.91 2.82
CA ASP A 209 -7.00 -31.31 2.71
C ASP A 209 -7.76 -31.99 1.55
N PRO A 210 -7.13 -32.83 0.71
CA PRO A 210 -7.77 -33.46 -0.44
C PRO A 210 -9.01 -34.32 -0.13
N LYS A 211 -9.14 -34.86 1.09
CA LYS A 211 -10.29 -35.65 1.52
C LYS A 211 -11.35 -34.75 2.17
N GLU A 212 -10.93 -33.89 3.08
CA GLU A 212 -11.87 -33.05 3.84
C GLU A 212 -12.51 -31.95 2.99
N SER A 213 -11.79 -31.42 1.99
CA SER A 213 -12.32 -30.42 1.06
C SER A 213 -13.54 -30.90 0.27
N LYS A 214 -13.75 -32.21 0.14
CA LYS A 214 -14.93 -32.78 -0.52
C LYS A 214 -16.24 -32.36 0.12
N GLU A 215 -16.25 -32.13 1.44
CA GLU A 215 -17.44 -31.63 2.14
C GLU A 215 -17.95 -30.32 1.54
N TYR A 216 -17.03 -29.41 1.20
CA TYR A 216 -17.38 -28.15 0.55
C TYR A 216 -17.85 -28.39 -0.89
N PHE A 217 -17.10 -29.17 -1.67
CA PHE A 217 -17.38 -29.37 -3.09
C PHE A 217 -18.68 -30.15 -3.34
N ASP A 218 -19.01 -31.12 -2.48
CA ASP A 218 -20.27 -31.88 -2.58
C ASP A 218 -21.49 -30.98 -2.31
N LYS A 219 -21.38 -30.05 -1.36
CA LYS A 219 -22.46 -29.08 -1.03
C LYS A 219 -22.67 -28.01 -2.11
N HIS A 220 -21.67 -27.75 -2.95
CA HIS A 220 -21.68 -26.70 -3.97
C HIS A 220 -21.54 -27.25 -5.40
N ALA A 221 -21.68 -28.56 -5.57
CA ALA A 221 -21.78 -29.18 -6.87
C ALA A 221 -23.04 -28.64 -7.58
N LYS A 222 -22.86 -28.23 -8.84
CA LYS A 222 -23.96 -27.80 -9.71
C LYS A 222 -24.58 -28.99 -10.43
#